data_AF-A0A2K8L624-F1
#
_entry.id   AF-A0A2K8L624-F1
#
_cell.length_a   1.000
_cell.length_b   1.000
_cell.length_c   1.000
_cell.angle_alpha   90.00
_cell.angle_beta   90.00
_cell.angle_gamma   90.00
#
_symmetry.space_group_name_H-M   'P 1'
#
loop_
_entity.id
_entity.type
_entity.pdbx_description
1 polymer ?
#
loop_
_entity_poly.entity_id
_entity_poly.type
_entity_poly.pdbx_seq_one_letter_code
_entity_poly.pdbx_strand_id
1 'polypeptide(L)' 'MVFIKDQQENKDCHYQAHVWFSNHSHQCGCFGTKKAAEQWAYWLQKKIVTGDLFKATRGTKTL' A
#
# COMPACT_ATOMS: atom_id res chain seq x y z
N MET A 1 -5.02 -1.45 5.70
CA MET A 1 -6.21 -0.75 5.14
C MET A 1 -5.78 0.01 3.89
N VAL A 2 -6.56 -0.06 2.82
CA VAL A 2 -6.34 0.71 1.59
C VAL A 2 -7.44 1.76 1.48
N PHE A 3 -7.08 3.00 1.18
CA PHE A 3 -8.01 4.09 0.92
C PHE A 3 -7.56 4.86 -0.31
N ILE A 4 -8.47 5.13 -1.23
CA ILE A 4 -8.20 5.94 -2.41
C ILE A 4 -9.02 7.22 -2.28
N LYS A 5 -8.35 8.36 -2.23
CA LYS A 5 -8.95 9.68 -2.18
C LYS A 5 -8.94 10.29 -3.58
N ASP A 6 -10.11 10.68 -4.07
CA ASP A 6 -10.22 11.56 -5.24
C ASP A 6 -9.81 12.99 -4.82
N GLN A 7 -8.95 13.60 -5.61
CA GLN A 7 -8.33 14.89 -5.35
C GLN A 7 -8.65 15.82 -6.53
N GLN A 8 -9.94 16.04 -6.77
CA GLN A 8 -10.48 16.88 -7.85
C GLN A 8 -9.83 18.26 -8.00
N GLU A 9 -9.29 18.83 -6.92
CA GLU A 9 -8.66 20.15 -6.90
C GLU A 9 -7.15 20.12 -7.19
N ASN A 10 -6.50 18.95 -7.15
CA ASN A 10 -5.07 18.80 -7.37
C ASN A 10 -4.77 18.30 -8.78
N LYS A 11 -4.32 19.21 -9.65
CA LYS A 11 -4.00 18.94 -11.06
C LYS A 11 -2.86 17.95 -11.25
N ASP A 12 -1.96 17.81 -10.28
CA ASP A 12 -0.80 16.91 -10.36
C ASP A 12 -1.11 15.53 -9.78
N CYS A 13 -2.19 15.39 -9.03
CA CYS A 13 -2.55 14.15 -8.34
C CYS A 13 -4.07 14.02 -8.25
N HIS A 14 -4.66 13.37 -9.25
CA HIS A 14 -6.12 13.20 -9.34
C HIS A 14 -6.63 12.16 -8.34
N TYR A 15 -5.84 11.12 -8.08
CA TYR A 15 -6.17 10.05 -7.15
C TYR A 15 -4.99 9.79 -6.22
N GLN A 16 -5.21 9.96 -4.93
CA GLN A 16 -4.22 9.68 -3.90
C GLN A 16 -4.53 8.35 -3.22
N ALA A 17 -3.65 7.37 -3.37
CA ALA A 17 -3.73 6.12 -2.65
C ALA A 17 -3.03 6.23 -1.30
N HIS A 18 -3.67 5.69 -0.27
CA HIS A 18 -3.14 5.57 1.08
C HIS A 18 -3.20 4.11 1.51
N VAL A 19 -2.08 3.59 2.00
CA VAL A 19 -1.95 2.21 2.47
C VAL A 19 -1.39 2.22 3.88
N TRP A 20 -2.23 1.82 4.83
CA TRP A 20 -1.83 1.61 6.22
C TRP A 20 -1.62 0.14 6.50
N PHE A 21 -0.56 -0.14 7.23
CA PHE A 21 -0.20 -1.46 7.72
C PHE A 21 -0.15 -1.40 9.24
N SER A 22 -0.56 -2.47 9.92
CA SER A 22 -0.55 -2.51 11.39
C SER A 22 0.85 -2.33 11.96
N ASN A 23 1.87 -2.84 11.27
CA ASN A 23 3.27 -2.87 11.72
C ASN A 23 4.25 -2.17 10.75
N HIS A 24 3.75 -1.39 9.77
CA HIS A 24 4.62 -0.64 8.85
C HIS A 24 4.17 0.81 8.72
N SER A 25 5.10 1.66 8.29
CA SER A 25 4.82 3.05 7.97
C SER A 25 3.68 3.18 6.96
N HIS A 26 2.83 4.17 7.18
CA HIS A 26 1.82 4.59 6.21
C HIS A 26 2.49 5.01 4.90
N GLN A 27 2.04 4.45 3.79
CA GLN A 27 2.54 4.74 2.45
C GLN A 27 1.46 5.45 1.64
N CYS A 28 1.85 6.49 0.91
CA CYS A 28 0.95 7.21 0.01
C CYS A 28 1.54 7.35 -1.41
N GLY A 29 0.66 7.46 -2.40
CA GLY A 29 1.05 7.62 -3.80
C GLY A 29 0.00 8.42 -4.58
N CYS A 30 0.45 9.08 -5.64
CA CYS A 30 -0.38 9.95 -6.48
C CYS A 30 -0.50 9.40 -7.90
N PHE A 31 -1.71 9.40 -8.44
CA PHE A 31 -2.04 8.73 -9.70
C PHE A 31 -3.03 9.54 -10.53
N GLY A 32 -2.89 9.46 -11.86
CA GLY A 32 -3.80 10.10 -12.81
C GLY A 32 -5.14 9.35 -12.99
N THR A 33 -5.22 8.08 -12.59
CA THR A 33 -6.46 7.29 -12.67
C THR A 33 -6.72 6.50 -11.40
N LYS A 34 -8.01 6.34 -11.05
CA LYS A 34 -8.43 5.55 -9.88
C LYS A 34 -7.92 4.12 -9.94
N LYS A 35 -8.00 3.51 -11.13
CA LYS A 35 -7.55 2.13 -11.36
C LYS A 35 -6.06 1.96 -11.08
N ALA A 36 -5.23 2.92 -11.49
CA ALA A 36 -3.79 2.87 -11.20
C ALA A 36 -3.52 2.99 -9.69
N ALA A 37 -4.24 3.87 -9.01
CA ALA A 37 -4.14 4.05 -7.56
C ALA A 37 -4.52 2.75 -6.80
N GLU A 38 -5.62 2.11 -7.18
CA GLU A 38 -6.06 0.83 -6.63
C GLU A 38 -5.04 -0.28 -6.91
N GLN A 39 -4.61 -0.44 -8.16
CA GLN A 39 -3.65 -1.49 -8.54
C GLN A 39 -2.33 -1.37 -7.77
N TRP A 40 -1.80 -0.14 -7.67
CA TRP A 40 -0.60 0.12 -6.88
C TRP A 40 -0.82 -0.21 -5.40
N ALA A 41 -1.93 0.23 -4.81
CA ALA A 41 -2.21 0.01 -3.41
C ALA A 41 -2.35 -1.48 -3.07
N TYR A 42 -3.08 -2.24 -3.91
CA TYR A 42 -3.22 -3.70 -3.74
C TYR A 42 -1.90 -4.43 -3.95
N TRP A 43 -1.11 -4.05 -4.96
CA TRP A 43 0.21 -4.62 -5.19
C TRP A 43 1.13 -4.39 -4.00
N LEU A 44 1.17 -3.16 -3.49
CA LEU A 44 1.99 -2.79 -2.34
C LEU A 44 1.57 -3.56 -1.10
N GLN A 45 0.26 -3.64 -0.84
CA GLN A 45 -0.28 -4.40 0.27
C GLN A 45 0.15 -5.87 0.20
N LYS A 46 0.00 -6.49 -0.97
CA LYS A 46 0.39 -7.89 -1.19
C LYS A 46 1.89 -8.09 -0.98
N LYS A 47 2.74 -7.20 -1.49
CA LYS A 47 4.19 -7.27 -1.33
C LYS A 47 4.62 -7.21 0.14
N ILE A 48 4.07 -6.28 0.91
CA ILE A 48 4.40 -6.15 2.33
C ILE A 48 3.92 -7.36 3.13
N VAL A 49 2.66 -7.77 2.98
CA VAL A 49 2.11 -8.95 3.68
C VAL A 49 2.91 -10.22 3.35
N THR A 50 3.28 -10.39 2.07
CA THR A 50 4.10 -11.53 1.64
C THR A 50 5.50 -11.46 2.27
N GLY A 51 6.12 -10.28 2.29
CA GLY A 51 7.42 -10.06 2.94
C GLY A 51 7.39 -10.36 4.44
N ASP A 52 6.35 -9.92 5.14
CA ASP A 52 6.14 -10.20 6.56
C ASP A 52 5.95 -11.69 6.83
N LEU A 53 5.15 -12.37 5.99
CA LEU A 53 4.94 -13.81 6.10
C LEU A 53 6.27 -14.55 5.95
N PHE A 54 7.07 -14.23 4.94
CA PHE A 54 8.38 -14.85 4.76
C PHE A 54 9.34 -14.55 5.92
N LYS A 55 9.31 -13.33 6.50
CA LYS A 55 10.09 -13.02 7.70
C LYS A 55 9.63 -13.85 8.90
N ALA A 56 8.32 -14.00 9.11
CA ALA A 56 7.77 -14.80 10.20
C ALA A 56 8.14 -16.29 10.05
N THR A 57 8.05 -16.84 8.82
CA THR A 57 8.44 -18.24 8.54
C THR A 57 9.96 -18.44 8.63
N ARG A 58 10.78 -17.45 8.27
CA ARG A 58 12.24 -17.50 8.45
C ARG A 58 12.67 -17.28 9.90
N GLY A 59 11.84 -16.61 10.70
CA GLY A 59 12.02 -16.43 12.14
C GLY A 59 11.70 -17.67 12.98
N THR A 60 11.08 -18.71 12.40
CA THR A 60 10.87 -20.01 13.07
C THR A 60 12.15 -20.87 13.04
N LYS A 61 13.25 -20.34 13.56
CA LYS A 61 14.35 -21.13 14.11
C LYS A 61 14.79 -20.48 15.43
N THR A 62 14.76 -21.30 16.47
CA THR A 62 15.36 -21.11 17.81
C THR A 62 14.47 -20.43 18.86
N LEU A 63 13.59 -21.21 19.50
CA LEU A 63 13.83 -21.85 20.82
C LEU A 63 12.67 -22.80 21.15
#